data_AF-A0A074S8V2-F1
#
_entry.id   AF-A0A074S8V2-F1
#
_cell.length_a   1.000
_cell.length_b   1.000
_cell.length_c   1.000
_cell.angle_alpha   90.00
_cell.angle_beta   90.00
_cell.angle_gamma   90.00
#
_symmetry.space_group_name_H-M   'P 1'
#
loop_
_entity.id
_entity.type
_entity.pdbx_description
1 polymer ?
#
loop_
_entity_poly.entity_id
_entity_poly.type
_entity_poly.pdbx_seq_one_letter_code
_entity_poly.pdbx_strand_id
1 'polypeptide(L)'
;MVEQPAHDPMGAKPPSGLISFRSLGCFDPGYAVLDYFVLKPSGDTLRAIELHRAQSPNFLAQLAQTKGKSIESITLRSMEPSISRTWENIIDHFTVLQHLSIWGMPSSVLLQSICGLDLRHFEFRRPWAHAYKDIPQVNELIAFLKACPALRALGYHSAKPIEAIDKLIADRGLARMWNENYYVDGYMEDPTSHYTGMSSPTVMSPSYVVIGTPFSTFTRTITSALHHKGIPFEQEHTTPHTELARKHHAFGFLPSLVIMEGNDTFSLGESQAIARYIDRVAPSPSLADASQLRLPEKLWELVNIVAGLGFKSVELGVVKPRLQSIDEGKSKESADTCRARLESSGGVQSLRDFFKTLETFKVGDGLYLMGTNPTWPDFFLYPLVSDLLATPDADVVPQSIVAWSQAMENVKGIKETHKGTLADGARP
;
A
#
# COMPACT_ATOMS: atom_id res chain seq x y z
N MET A 1 -23.80 22.49 -14.46
CA MET A 1 -24.35 21.14 -14.22
C MET A 1 -23.83 20.26 -15.33
N VAL A 2 -23.04 19.24 -14.98
CA VAL A 2 -22.61 18.20 -15.92
C VAL A 2 -23.63 17.08 -15.77
N GLU A 3 -24.37 16.79 -16.84
CA GLU A 3 -25.28 15.62 -16.85
C GLU A 3 -24.43 14.35 -16.79
N GLN A 4 -24.72 13.47 -15.84
CA GLN A 4 -24.23 12.09 -15.85
C GLN A 4 -25.05 11.29 -16.87
N PRO A 5 -24.46 10.69 -17.91
CA PRO A 5 -25.17 9.73 -18.72
C PRO A 5 -25.42 8.46 -17.90
N ALA A 6 -26.64 7.97 -17.92
CA ALA A 6 -26.96 6.63 -17.44
C ALA A 6 -26.20 5.58 -18.26
N HIS A 7 -25.78 4.50 -17.59
CA HIS A 7 -25.12 3.29 -18.11
C HIS A 7 -25.28 3.05 -19.64
N ASP A 8 -24.16 3.04 -20.37
CA ASP A 8 -24.12 2.59 -21.77
C ASP A 8 -22.96 1.57 -21.97
N PRO A 9 -23.25 0.28 -22.21
CA PRO A 9 -22.23 -0.76 -22.34
C PRO A 9 -21.59 -0.75 -23.73
N MET A 10 -20.27 -0.57 -23.79
CA MET A 10 -19.34 -1.10 -24.79
C MET A 10 -19.59 -0.81 -26.30
N GLY A 11 -20.43 0.16 -26.66
CA GLY A 11 -20.72 0.50 -28.07
C GLY A 11 -20.79 1.98 -28.43
N ALA A 12 -20.55 2.88 -27.47
CA ALA A 12 -20.75 4.32 -27.67
C ALA A 12 -19.77 4.90 -28.70
N LYS A 13 -20.34 5.60 -29.70
CA LYS A 13 -19.57 6.43 -30.64
C LYS A 13 -19.01 7.64 -29.88
N PRO A 14 -17.78 8.12 -30.19
CA PRO A 14 -17.28 9.37 -29.65
C PRO A 14 -18.30 10.50 -29.88
N PRO A 15 -18.58 11.38 -28.89
CA PRO A 15 -19.48 12.51 -29.09
C PRO A 15 -19.03 13.36 -30.29
N SER A 16 -19.97 13.81 -31.12
CA SER A 16 -19.67 14.59 -32.33
C SER A 16 -18.88 15.88 -32.03
N GLY A 17 -19.07 16.45 -30.83
CA GLY A 17 -18.37 17.62 -30.30
C GLY A 17 -17.25 17.33 -29.29
N LEU A 18 -16.58 16.17 -29.35
CA LEU A 18 -15.44 15.87 -28.48
C LEU A 18 -14.25 16.79 -28.81
N ILE A 19 -13.81 17.61 -27.83
CA ILE A 19 -12.72 18.61 -27.98
C ILE A 19 -11.48 18.25 -27.12
N SER A 20 -11.66 17.48 -26.05
CA SER A 20 -10.61 16.88 -25.23
C SER A 20 -11.16 15.64 -24.52
N PHE A 21 -10.31 14.64 -24.29
CA PHE A 21 -10.66 13.41 -23.57
C PHE A 21 -9.65 13.15 -22.46
N ARG A 22 -10.15 13.00 -21.22
CA ARG A 22 -9.38 12.54 -20.07
C ARG A 22 -10.24 11.56 -19.27
N SER A 23 -9.98 10.27 -19.36
CA SER A 23 -10.64 9.28 -18.47
C SER A 23 -10.05 9.41 -17.06
N LEU A 24 -10.85 9.53 -16.01
CA LEU A 24 -10.39 9.53 -14.61
C LEU A 24 -11.16 8.45 -13.87
N GLY A 25 -10.53 7.30 -13.65
CA GLY A 25 -11.16 6.20 -12.93
C GLY A 25 -10.51 5.93 -11.58
N CYS A 26 -11.24 6.20 -10.48
CA CYS A 26 -10.95 5.62 -9.17
C CYS A 26 -11.40 4.14 -9.12
N PHE A 27 -10.70 3.31 -8.35
CA PHE A 27 -11.02 1.90 -8.16
C PHE A 27 -11.95 1.76 -6.95
N ASP A 28 -13.25 1.65 -7.19
CA ASP A 28 -14.19 1.11 -6.22
C ASP A 28 -14.95 -0.03 -6.92
N PRO A 29 -14.81 -1.29 -6.46
CA PRO A 29 -15.45 -2.46 -7.07
C PRO A 29 -16.99 -2.41 -7.11
N GLY A 30 -17.63 -1.39 -6.53
CA GLY A 30 -19.08 -1.20 -6.56
C GLY A 30 -19.59 -0.04 -7.41
N TYR A 31 -18.74 0.81 -8.01
CA TYR A 31 -19.19 2.03 -8.70
C TYR A 31 -19.00 1.96 -10.23
N ALA A 32 -20.00 2.45 -10.96
CA ALA A 32 -19.98 2.58 -12.40
C ALA A 32 -18.80 3.46 -12.87
N VAL A 33 -18.22 3.08 -14.03
CA VAL A 33 -17.14 3.83 -14.68
C VAL A 33 -17.63 5.24 -14.98
N LEU A 34 -16.99 6.23 -14.38
CA LEU A 34 -17.19 7.63 -14.73
C LEU A 34 -16.11 8.06 -15.72
N ASP A 35 -16.45 8.01 -17.01
CA ASP A 35 -15.70 8.76 -18.02
C ASP A 35 -16.15 10.22 -17.96
N TYR A 36 -15.31 11.10 -17.42
CA TYR A 36 -15.59 12.54 -17.45
C TYR A 36 -14.95 13.17 -18.67
N PHE A 37 -15.76 13.83 -19.50
CA PHE A 37 -15.28 14.68 -20.58
C PHE A 37 -14.92 16.06 -20.03
N VAL A 38 -13.65 16.48 -20.14
CA VAL A 38 -13.27 17.85 -19.83
C VAL A 38 -13.52 18.71 -21.06
N LEU A 39 -14.66 19.40 -21.09
CA LEU A 39 -14.97 20.41 -22.11
C LEU A 39 -14.53 21.79 -21.59
N LYS A 40 -13.57 22.44 -22.27
CA LYS A 40 -13.47 23.91 -22.28
C LYS A 40 -12.91 24.45 -23.61
N PRO A 41 -13.42 25.62 -24.08
CA PRO A 41 -13.26 26.15 -25.46
C PRO A 41 -11.93 26.93 -25.61
N SER A 42 -11.37 27.19 -26.80
CA SER A 42 -11.99 27.62 -28.06
C SER A 42 -11.24 27.11 -29.32
N GLY A 43 -11.96 26.43 -30.21
CA GLY A 43 -11.47 26.00 -31.54
C GLY A 43 -11.88 24.56 -31.87
N ASP A 44 -12.26 24.30 -33.13
CA ASP A 44 -12.78 23.00 -33.62
C ASP A 44 -11.74 21.85 -33.66
N THR A 45 -10.54 22.05 -33.15
CA THR A 45 -9.44 21.06 -33.25
C THR A 45 -9.15 20.44 -31.89
N LEU A 46 -9.57 19.19 -31.70
CA LEU A 46 -9.12 18.34 -30.61
C LEU A 46 -7.64 17.99 -30.84
N ARG A 47 -6.74 18.57 -30.06
CA ARG A 47 -5.28 18.42 -30.25
C ARG A 47 -4.63 17.41 -29.30
N ALA A 48 -5.24 17.12 -28.15
CA ALA A 48 -4.65 16.25 -27.13
C ALA A 48 -5.67 15.29 -26.50
N ILE A 49 -5.22 14.05 -26.25
CA ILE A 49 -6.01 12.98 -25.60
C ILE A 49 -5.18 12.31 -24.49
N GLU A 50 -5.81 12.03 -23.35
CA GLU A 50 -5.24 11.26 -22.25
C GLU A 50 -6.15 10.08 -21.85
N LEU A 51 -5.63 8.84 -21.93
CA LEU A 51 -6.38 7.60 -21.76
C LEU A 51 -5.87 6.85 -20.52
N HIS A 52 -6.65 6.86 -19.43
CA HIS A 52 -6.24 6.28 -18.13
C HIS A 52 -6.59 4.78 -17.93
N ARG A 53 -7.31 4.13 -18.83
CA ARG A 53 -7.77 2.73 -18.70
C ARG A 53 -7.90 2.02 -20.06
N ALA A 54 -8.18 0.71 -20.00
CA ALA A 54 -8.60 -0.14 -21.11
C ALA A 54 -9.90 0.35 -21.76
N GLN A 55 -9.79 1.36 -22.61
CA GLN A 55 -10.88 1.70 -23.51
C GLN A 55 -11.14 0.52 -24.44
N SER A 56 -12.41 0.29 -24.79
CA SER A 56 -12.73 -0.84 -25.65
C SER A 56 -11.99 -0.70 -26.99
N PRO A 57 -11.48 -1.79 -27.57
CA PRO A 57 -10.81 -1.73 -28.86
C PRO A 57 -11.66 -1.05 -29.95
N ASN A 58 -12.98 -1.24 -29.89
CA ASN A 58 -13.94 -0.61 -30.78
C ASN A 58 -13.98 0.92 -30.63
N PHE A 59 -13.97 1.44 -29.39
CA PHE A 59 -13.94 2.87 -29.14
C PHE A 59 -12.66 3.49 -29.69
N LEU A 60 -11.51 2.87 -29.39
CA LEU A 60 -10.21 3.38 -29.86
C LEU A 60 -10.10 3.35 -31.38
N ALA A 61 -10.58 2.29 -32.04
CA ALA A 61 -10.63 2.20 -33.50
C ALA A 61 -11.54 3.29 -34.11
N GLN A 62 -12.72 3.52 -33.54
CA GLN A 62 -13.62 4.58 -34.01
C GLN A 62 -13.04 5.98 -33.80
N LEU A 63 -12.41 6.23 -32.65
CA LEU A 63 -11.73 7.49 -32.35
C LEU A 63 -10.60 7.75 -33.35
N ALA A 64 -9.77 6.74 -33.60
CA ALA A 64 -8.68 6.79 -34.56
C ALA A 64 -9.22 7.08 -35.98
N GLN A 65 -10.25 6.38 -36.43
CA GLN A 65 -10.86 6.57 -37.75
C GLN A 65 -11.50 7.95 -37.93
N THR A 66 -12.18 8.46 -36.90
CA THR A 66 -12.98 9.70 -37.00
C THR A 66 -12.19 10.95 -36.68
N LYS A 67 -11.20 10.88 -35.78
CA LYS A 67 -10.47 12.02 -35.22
C LYS A 67 -8.96 11.90 -35.31
N GLY A 68 -8.40 10.78 -35.79
CA GLY A 68 -6.94 10.56 -35.82
C GLY A 68 -6.17 11.66 -36.55
N LYS A 69 -6.75 12.22 -37.62
CA LYS A 69 -6.16 13.30 -38.43
C LYS A 69 -6.10 14.66 -37.73
N SER A 70 -6.74 14.85 -36.57
CA SER A 70 -6.72 16.10 -35.82
C SER A 70 -5.91 16.04 -34.52
N ILE A 71 -5.53 14.84 -34.08
CA ILE A 71 -4.91 14.62 -32.78
C ILE A 71 -3.39 14.73 -32.89
N GLU A 72 -2.84 15.77 -32.26
CA GLU A 72 -1.40 16.07 -32.25
C GLU A 72 -0.68 15.44 -31.05
N SER A 73 -1.40 15.08 -29.98
CA SER A 73 -0.84 14.58 -28.73
C SER A 73 -1.68 13.45 -28.11
N ILE A 74 -1.04 12.36 -27.68
CA ILE A 74 -1.68 11.22 -27.00
C ILE A 74 -0.88 10.81 -25.77
N THR A 75 -1.58 10.55 -24.66
CA THR A 75 -1.03 9.91 -23.47
C THR A 75 -1.76 8.60 -23.17
N LEU A 76 -1.02 7.51 -23.08
CA LEU A 76 -1.51 6.14 -22.84
C LEU A 76 -1.08 5.70 -21.44
N ARG A 77 -2.04 5.41 -20.54
CA ARG A 77 -1.71 5.00 -19.16
C ARG A 77 -2.09 3.56 -18.80
N SER A 78 -2.19 2.64 -19.75
CA SER A 78 -2.66 1.28 -19.47
C SER A 78 -1.58 0.20 -19.55
N MET A 79 -1.57 -0.69 -18.56
CA MET A 79 -0.57 -1.75 -18.34
C MET A 79 -1.00 -3.14 -18.88
N GLU A 80 -2.15 -3.26 -19.54
CA GLU A 80 -2.61 -4.56 -20.06
C GLU A 80 -2.03 -4.85 -21.46
N PRO A 81 -1.42 -6.04 -21.69
CA PRO A 81 -0.90 -6.44 -22.99
C PRO A 81 -1.94 -6.43 -24.14
N SER A 82 -3.21 -6.65 -23.82
CA SER A 82 -4.35 -6.60 -24.76
C SER A 82 -4.51 -5.22 -25.40
N ILE A 83 -4.18 -4.16 -24.67
CA ILE A 83 -4.33 -2.77 -25.11
C ILE A 83 -3.17 -2.37 -25.99
N SER A 84 -1.95 -2.84 -25.71
CA SER A 84 -0.78 -2.62 -26.57
C SER A 84 -1.05 -3.08 -28.01
N ARG A 85 -1.63 -4.28 -28.20
CA ARG A 85 -2.03 -4.78 -29.52
C ARG A 85 -3.10 -3.93 -30.19
N THR A 86 -4.01 -3.36 -29.42
CA THR A 86 -5.03 -2.46 -29.95
C THR A 86 -4.37 -1.18 -30.49
N TRP A 87 -3.40 -0.63 -29.76
CA TRP A 87 -2.64 0.54 -30.21
C TRP A 87 -1.84 0.30 -31.47
N GLU A 88 -1.14 -0.84 -31.54
CA GLU A 88 -0.41 -1.27 -32.74
C GLU A 88 -1.30 -1.23 -34.00
N ASN A 89 -2.59 -1.59 -33.87
CA ASN A 89 -3.52 -1.62 -34.99
C ASN A 89 -4.11 -0.27 -35.40
N ILE A 90 -4.09 0.73 -34.51
CA ILE A 90 -4.80 2.00 -34.75
C ILE A 90 -3.87 3.20 -34.90
N ILE A 91 -2.60 3.09 -34.47
CA ILE A 91 -1.70 4.24 -34.36
C ILE A 91 -1.44 4.94 -35.71
N ASP A 92 -1.49 4.19 -36.82
CA ASP A 92 -1.30 4.73 -38.17
C ASP A 92 -2.43 5.67 -38.63
N HIS A 93 -3.58 5.68 -37.94
CA HIS A 93 -4.65 6.62 -38.22
C HIS A 93 -4.35 8.03 -37.67
N PHE A 94 -3.37 8.18 -36.78
CA PHE A 94 -3.00 9.45 -36.16
C PHE A 94 -1.91 10.15 -36.97
N THR A 95 -2.25 10.56 -38.20
CA THR A 95 -1.28 11.05 -39.20
C THR A 95 -0.64 12.40 -38.86
N VAL A 96 -1.14 13.11 -37.85
CA VAL A 96 -0.58 14.40 -37.38
C VAL A 96 -0.02 14.32 -35.96
N LEU A 97 0.17 13.10 -35.42
CA LEU A 97 0.68 12.88 -34.08
C LEU A 97 2.11 13.42 -33.94
N GLN A 98 2.30 14.41 -33.09
CA GLN A 98 3.60 15.03 -32.78
C GLN A 98 4.08 14.70 -31.37
N HIS A 99 3.19 14.28 -30.46
CA HIS A 99 3.53 13.92 -29.09
C HIS A 99 2.87 12.62 -28.67
N LEU A 100 3.67 11.69 -28.14
CA LEU A 100 3.19 10.42 -27.61
C LEU A 100 3.83 10.14 -26.27
N SER A 101 3.01 9.93 -25.23
CA SER A 101 3.43 9.51 -23.91
C SER A 101 2.85 8.13 -23.59
N ILE A 102 3.68 7.18 -23.13
CA ILE A 102 3.27 5.81 -22.81
C ILE A 102 3.66 5.46 -21.38
N TRP A 103 2.74 4.92 -20.60
CA TRP A 103 3.05 4.33 -19.30
C TRP A 103 3.29 2.85 -19.49
N GLY A 104 4.56 2.45 -19.43
CA GLY A 104 5.02 1.11 -19.77
C GLY A 104 6.11 1.14 -20.83
N MET A 105 6.74 -0.02 -21.04
CA MET A 105 7.65 -0.23 -22.16
C MET A 105 6.85 -0.52 -23.44
N PRO A 106 7.04 0.25 -24.53
CA PRO A 106 6.39 -0.03 -25.80
C PRO A 106 6.92 -1.33 -26.42
N SER A 107 6.05 -2.05 -27.14
CA SER A 107 6.46 -3.21 -27.95
C SER A 107 7.26 -2.79 -29.18
N SER A 108 8.07 -3.68 -29.74
CA SER A 108 8.74 -3.46 -31.04
C SER A 108 7.76 -3.11 -32.14
N VAL A 109 6.60 -3.77 -32.17
CA VAL A 109 5.56 -3.53 -33.19
C VAL A 109 5.07 -2.08 -33.09
N LEU A 110 4.74 -1.61 -31.89
CA LEU A 110 4.29 -0.23 -31.70
C LEU A 110 5.38 0.77 -32.08
N LEU A 111 6.63 0.53 -31.67
CA LEU A 111 7.78 1.36 -32.02
C LEU A 111 7.98 1.46 -33.55
N GLN A 112 7.82 0.35 -34.28
CA GLN A 112 7.91 0.34 -35.73
C GLN A 112 6.81 1.18 -36.38
N SER A 113 5.56 1.05 -35.92
CA SER A 113 4.43 1.81 -36.45
C SER A 113 4.60 3.32 -36.23
N ILE A 114 5.10 3.75 -35.06
CA ILE A 114 5.28 5.19 -34.80
C ILE A 114 6.56 5.78 -35.43
N CYS A 115 7.48 4.95 -35.91
CA CYS A 115 8.74 5.42 -36.49
C CYS A 115 8.57 6.24 -37.78
N GLY A 116 7.48 6.02 -38.51
CA GLY A 116 7.15 6.76 -39.73
C GLY A 116 6.43 8.09 -39.51
N LEU A 117 6.05 8.42 -38.27
CA LEU A 117 5.29 9.62 -37.94
C LEU A 117 6.22 10.85 -37.76
N ASP A 118 5.69 12.06 -37.91
CA ASP A 118 6.38 13.32 -37.54
C ASP A 118 6.39 13.51 -36.00
N LEU A 119 6.80 12.46 -35.28
CA LEU A 119 6.79 12.44 -33.82
C LEU A 119 7.95 13.29 -33.30
N ARG A 120 7.61 14.44 -32.70
CA ARG A 120 8.58 15.42 -32.17
C ARG A 120 8.92 15.19 -30.71
N HIS A 121 7.97 14.65 -29.95
CA HIS A 121 8.10 14.39 -28.52
C HIS A 121 7.66 12.96 -28.22
N PHE A 122 8.52 12.20 -27.55
CA PHE A 122 8.20 10.87 -27.08
C PHE A 122 8.48 10.77 -25.58
N GLU A 123 7.53 10.28 -24.81
CA GLU A 123 7.69 10.00 -23.39
C GLU A 123 7.35 8.54 -23.09
N PHE A 124 8.15 7.86 -22.28
CA PHE A 124 7.78 6.55 -21.75
C PHE A 124 8.11 6.41 -20.26
N ARG A 125 7.37 5.54 -19.56
CA ARG A 125 7.63 5.24 -18.14
C ARG A 125 7.98 3.77 -17.97
N ARG A 126 9.15 3.48 -17.40
CA ARG A 126 9.58 2.10 -17.12
C ARG A 126 8.94 1.60 -15.83
N PRO A 127 8.15 0.52 -15.83
CA PRO A 127 7.65 -0.10 -14.60
C PRO A 127 8.80 -0.71 -13.79
N TRP A 128 8.76 -0.57 -12.46
CA TRP A 128 9.87 -0.94 -11.56
C TRP A 128 10.14 -2.47 -11.51
N ALA A 129 9.12 -3.29 -11.75
CA ALA A 129 9.17 -4.74 -11.52
C ALA A 129 10.08 -5.57 -12.46
N HIS A 130 10.72 -4.95 -13.47
CA HIS A 130 11.44 -5.67 -14.53
C HIS A 130 12.86 -5.17 -14.79
N ALA A 131 13.56 -4.74 -13.73
CA ALA A 131 14.95 -4.26 -13.81
C ALA A 131 15.90 -5.19 -14.61
N TYR A 132 15.65 -6.52 -14.59
CA TYR A 132 16.54 -7.53 -15.19
C TYR A 132 15.99 -8.28 -16.42
N LYS A 133 14.75 -8.04 -16.88
CA LYS A 133 14.13 -8.81 -17.99
C LYS A 133 13.94 -8.05 -19.31
N ASP A 134 14.26 -6.76 -19.37
CA ASP A 134 13.89 -5.90 -20.52
C ASP A 134 15.04 -5.55 -21.48
N ILE A 135 16.21 -6.21 -21.41
CA ILE A 135 17.36 -5.89 -22.30
C ILE A 135 16.97 -5.86 -23.80
N PRO A 136 16.17 -6.82 -24.33
CA PRO A 136 15.74 -6.76 -25.73
C PRO A 136 14.91 -5.51 -26.06
N GLN A 137 14.00 -5.11 -25.18
CA GLN A 137 13.12 -3.95 -25.39
C GLN A 137 13.89 -2.63 -25.35
N VAL A 138 14.92 -2.52 -24.50
CA VAL A 138 15.80 -1.33 -24.49
C VAL A 138 16.57 -1.21 -25.81
N ASN A 139 17.04 -2.32 -26.38
CA ASN A 139 17.73 -2.30 -27.67
C ASN A 139 16.79 -1.92 -28.81
N GLU A 140 15.56 -2.44 -28.82
CA GLU A 140 14.52 -2.06 -29.78
C GLU A 140 14.18 -0.58 -29.67
N LEU A 141 14.04 -0.06 -28.45
CA LEU A 141 13.83 1.37 -28.20
C LEU A 141 14.99 2.21 -28.72
N ILE A 142 16.24 1.80 -28.48
CA ILE A 142 17.42 2.50 -29.02
C ILE A 142 17.41 2.49 -30.55
N ALA A 143 17.05 1.36 -31.18
CA ALA A 143 16.94 1.26 -32.64
C ALA A 143 15.87 2.22 -33.19
N PHE A 144 14.70 2.25 -32.55
CA PHE A 144 13.63 3.21 -32.85
C PHE A 144 14.10 4.67 -32.73
N LEU A 145 14.74 5.01 -31.61
CA LEU A 145 15.25 6.35 -31.36
C LEU A 145 16.33 6.76 -32.38
N LYS A 146 17.06 5.82 -32.98
CA LYS A 146 17.98 6.13 -34.09
C LYS A 146 17.23 6.35 -35.41
N ALA A 147 16.17 5.60 -35.64
CA ALA A 147 15.39 5.61 -36.87
C ALA A 147 14.37 6.76 -36.98
N CYS A 148 14.11 7.51 -35.89
CA CYS A 148 13.14 8.62 -35.86
C CYS A 148 13.79 10.00 -36.03
N PRO A 149 14.00 10.51 -37.27
CA PRO A 149 14.68 11.78 -37.50
C PRO A 149 13.90 13.00 -37.00
N ALA A 150 12.57 12.91 -36.94
CA ALA A 150 11.69 13.99 -36.50
C ALA A 150 11.76 14.29 -34.99
N LEU A 151 12.22 13.32 -34.20
CA LEU A 151 12.25 13.43 -32.74
C LEU A 151 13.15 14.58 -32.28
N ARG A 152 12.62 15.45 -31.42
CA ARG A 152 13.30 16.61 -30.84
C ARG A 152 13.46 16.52 -29.33
N ALA A 153 12.55 15.81 -28.66
CA ALA A 153 12.60 15.60 -27.22
C ALA A 153 12.28 14.15 -26.85
N LEU A 154 12.98 13.66 -25.83
CA LEU A 154 12.73 12.37 -25.22
C LEU A 154 12.56 12.54 -23.72
N GLY A 155 11.38 12.19 -23.23
CA GLY A 155 11.07 12.04 -21.83
C GLY A 155 11.16 10.59 -21.40
N TYR A 156 11.78 10.29 -20.27
CA TYR A 156 11.61 8.98 -19.68
C TYR A 156 11.66 9.00 -18.17
N HIS A 157 10.91 8.08 -17.58
CA HIS A 157 10.85 7.92 -16.14
C HIS A 157 11.37 6.54 -15.75
N SER A 158 12.39 6.52 -14.91
CA SER A 158 13.05 5.30 -14.44
C SER A 158 13.72 5.54 -13.08
N ALA A 159 13.91 4.47 -12.30
CA ALA A 159 14.62 4.56 -11.02
C ALA A 159 16.12 4.87 -11.17
N LYS A 160 16.71 4.48 -12.31
CA LYS A 160 18.10 4.84 -12.66
C LYS A 160 18.15 5.32 -14.10
N PRO A 161 19.04 6.27 -14.43
CA PRO A 161 19.29 6.66 -15.81
C PRO A 161 19.63 5.44 -16.68
N ILE A 162 19.19 5.45 -17.94
CA ILE A 162 19.51 4.38 -18.90
C ILE A 162 20.65 4.92 -19.77
N GLU A 163 21.89 4.61 -19.40
CA GLU A 163 23.11 5.20 -19.99
C GLU A 163 23.12 5.19 -21.52
N ALA A 164 22.68 4.09 -22.13
CA ALA A 164 22.62 3.96 -23.59
C ALA A 164 21.59 4.91 -24.24
N ILE A 165 20.48 5.21 -23.55
CA ILE A 165 19.49 6.20 -24.00
C ILE A 165 20.02 7.61 -23.78
N ASP A 166 20.64 7.90 -22.63
CA ASP A 166 21.21 9.22 -22.34
C ASP A 166 22.33 9.58 -23.33
N LYS A 167 23.20 8.62 -23.64
CA LYS A 167 24.22 8.79 -24.68
C LYS A 167 23.57 9.12 -26.03
N LEU A 168 22.51 8.41 -26.40
CA LEU A 168 21.81 8.65 -27.66
C LEU A 168 21.13 10.03 -27.70
N ILE A 169 20.51 10.46 -26.59
CA ILE A 169 19.94 11.80 -26.43
C ILE A 169 21.02 12.85 -26.69
N ALA A 170 22.20 12.69 -26.08
CA ALA A 170 23.33 13.60 -26.26
C ALA A 170 23.87 13.58 -27.71
N ASP A 171 24.12 12.40 -28.27
CA ASP A 171 24.62 12.23 -29.65
C ASP A 171 23.69 12.88 -30.69
N ARG A 172 22.37 12.84 -30.45
CA ARG A 172 21.35 13.39 -31.34
C ARG A 172 20.97 14.84 -31.03
N GLY A 173 21.45 15.42 -29.92
CA GLY A 173 21.04 16.75 -29.46
C GLY A 173 19.56 16.85 -29.12
N LEU A 174 18.96 15.79 -28.57
CA LEU A 174 17.55 15.80 -28.14
C LEU A 174 17.40 16.55 -26.81
N ALA A 175 16.28 17.25 -26.63
CA ALA A 175 15.91 17.76 -25.31
C ALA A 175 15.62 16.58 -24.36
N ARG A 176 16.34 16.52 -23.24
CA ARG A 176 16.21 15.48 -22.22
C ARG A 176 15.19 15.90 -21.16
N MET A 177 14.19 15.06 -20.93
CA MET A 177 13.34 15.14 -19.74
C MET A 177 13.43 13.81 -18.99
N TRP A 178 14.48 13.66 -18.18
CA TRP A 178 14.55 12.53 -17.26
C TRP A 178 13.93 12.96 -15.93
N ASN A 179 12.93 12.21 -15.48
CA ASN A 179 12.37 12.37 -14.15
C ASN A 179 12.60 11.08 -13.38
N GLU A 180 13.11 11.23 -12.16
CA GLU A 180 13.21 10.10 -11.25
C GLU A 180 11.81 9.70 -10.79
N ASN A 181 11.47 8.44 -11.04
CA ASN A 181 10.11 7.94 -10.87
C ASN A 181 9.93 7.45 -9.42
N TYR A 182 9.58 8.34 -8.50
CA TYR A 182 9.28 8.00 -7.09
C TYR A 182 7.81 7.59 -6.86
N TYR A 183 6.95 7.71 -7.88
CA TYR A 183 5.50 7.55 -7.75
C TYR A 183 4.91 6.61 -8.81
N VAL A 184 4.43 5.44 -8.38
CA VAL A 184 3.35 4.69 -9.04
C VAL A 184 2.49 4.01 -7.96
N ASP A 185 1.17 4.21 -8.02
CA ASP A 185 0.13 3.50 -7.24
C ASP A 185 0.22 3.53 -5.70
N GLY A 186 0.51 4.69 -5.11
CA GLY A 186 0.35 4.90 -3.66
C GLY A 186 1.46 4.31 -2.77
N TYR A 187 2.50 3.76 -3.37
CA TYR A 187 3.73 3.36 -2.69
C TYR A 187 4.85 4.36 -3.03
N MET A 188 5.30 5.09 -1.99
CA MET A 188 6.50 5.91 -2.02
C MET A 188 7.67 5.04 -1.59
N GLU A 189 8.76 5.02 -2.37
CA GLU A 189 10.07 4.66 -1.84
C GLU A 189 10.93 5.91 -1.66
N ASP A 190 11.76 5.84 -0.62
CA ASP A 190 12.57 6.90 -0.03
C ASP A 190 13.64 7.46 -1.00
N PRO A 191 13.70 8.79 -1.23
CA PRO A 191 14.67 9.45 -2.09
C PRO A 191 16.13 9.44 -1.58
N THR A 192 16.41 8.86 -0.41
CA THR A 192 17.74 8.99 0.22
C THR A 192 18.79 7.94 -0.17
N SER A 193 18.47 6.92 -0.97
CA SER A 193 19.43 5.80 -1.12
C SER A 193 20.63 6.04 -2.05
N HIS A 194 20.63 7.04 -2.96
CA HIS A 194 21.76 7.22 -3.89
C HIS A 194 22.02 8.68 -4.33
N TYR A 195 22.47 9.55 -3.41
CA TYR A 195 23.20 10.78 -3.75
C TYR A 195 24.58 10.80 -3.10
N THR A 196 25.59 10.33 -3.82
CA THR A 196 27.00 10.65 -3.53
C THR A 196 27.43 11.81 -4.41
N GLY A 197 27.62 12.99 -3.82
CA GLY A 197 28.47 14.02 -4.41
C GLY A 197 27.80 15.34 -4.77
N MET A 198 27.00 15.91 -3.88
CA MET A 198 26.85 17.36 -3.71
C MET A 198 26.23 17.59 -2.34
N SER A 199 26.81 18.49 -1.54
CA SER A 199 26.37 18.80 -0.17
C SER A 199 24.98 19.45 -0.19
N SER A 200 23.95 18.60 -0.16
CA SER A 200 22.55 18.97 0.05
C SER A 200 22.30 19.32 1.52
N PRO A 201 21.29 20.15 1.81
CA PRO A 201 20.86 20.44 3.18
C PRO A 201 20.50 19.13 3.87
N THR A 202 20.89 18.99 5.14
CA THR A 202 20.59 17.85 6.00
C THR A 202 19.07 17.65 6.06
N VAL A 203 18.53 16.73 5.27
CA VAL A 203 17.15 16.25 5.43
C VAL A 203 17.17 15.44 6.72
N MET A 204 16.64 16.00 7.80
CA MET A 204 16.51 15.28 9.07
C MET A 204 15.51 14.15 8.86
N SER A 205 15.92 12.91 9.12
CA SER A 205 15.01 11.78 9.17
C SER A 205 13.89 12.06 10.19
N PRO A 206 12.65 11.60 9.94
CA PRO A 206 11.56 11.83 10.85
C PRO A 206 11.85 11.21 12.22
N SER A 207 11.40 11.87 13.28
CA SER A 207 11.43 11.32 14.64
C SER A 207 10.03 10.92 15.09
N TYR A 208 9.98 9.92 15.97
CA TYR A 208 8.74 9.23 16.34
C TYR A 208 8.55 9.24 17.85
N VAL A 209 7.34 9.58 18.29
CA VAL A 209 6.90 9.42 19.69
C VAL A 209 5.64 8.58 19.72
N VAL A 210 5.64 7.49 20.49
CA VAL A 210 4.46 6.67 20.73
C VAL A 210 3.76 7.16 22.00
N ILE A 211 2.50 7.56 21.87
CA ILE A 211 1.64 7.90 23.01
C ILE A 211 0.91 6.63 23.42
N GLY A 212 1.28 6.06 24.57
CA GLY A 212 0.64 4.86 25.10
C GLY A 212 1.43 4.17 26.21
N THR A 213 0.84 3.11 26.77
CA THR A 213 1.40 2.37 27.90
C THR A 213 1.74 0.91 27.53
N PRO A 214 2.82 0.29 28.07
CA PRO A 214 3.25 -1.04 27.66
C PRO A 214 2.23 -2.16 27.92
N PHE A 215 1.34 -2.04 28.91
CA PHE A 215 0.28 -3.01 29.15
C PHE A 215 -0.93 -2.87 28.20
N SER A 216 -0.98 -1.84 27.35
CA SER A 216 -1.98 -1.76 26.29
C SER A 216 -1.56 -2.68 25.15
N THR A 217 -2.37 -3.69 24.86
CA THR A 217 -2.10 -4.70 23.83
C THR A 217 -1.82 -4.07 22.45
N PHE A 218 -2.61 -3.08 22.04
CA PHE A 218 -2.36 -2.35 20.79
C PHE A 218 -1.14 -1.43 20.84
N THR A 219 -0.82 -0.83 21.99
CA THR A 219 0.43 -0.06 22.12
C THR A 219 1.62 -0.99 21.95
N ARG A 220 1.60 -2.14 22.63
CA ARG A 220 2.63 -3.17 22.55
C ARG A 220 2.79 -3.73 21.13
N THR A 221 1.71 -3.89 20.37
CA THR A 221 1.78 -4.26 18.94
C THR A 221 2.64 -3.28 18.16
N ILE A 222 2.39 -1.97 18.30
CA ILE A 222 3.12 -0.94 17.55
C ILE A 222 4.56 -0.83 18.00
N THR A 223 4.82 -0.74 19.31
CA THR A 223 6.19 -0.62 19.82
C THR A 223 7.03 -1.84 19.48
N SER A 224 6.45 -3.05 19.53
CA SER A 224 7.15 -4.27 19.12
C SER A 224 7.52 -4.24 17.64
N ALA A 225 6.63 -3.74 16.77
CA ALA A 225 6.93 -3.61 15.35
C ALA A 225 8.03 -2.58 15.08
N LEU A 226 8.02 -1.43 15.77
CA LEU A 226 9.07 -0.41 15.68
C LEU A 226 10.44 -1.01 16.07
N HIS A 227 10.51 -1.72 17.21
CA HIS A 227 11.72 -2.42 17.65
C HIS A 227 12.18 -3.50 16.66
N HIS A 228 11.25 -4.29 16.13
CA HIS A 228 11.54 -5.32 15.13
C HIS A 228 12.14 -4.72 13.86
N LYS A 229 11.62 -3.57 13.43
CA LYS A 229 12.12 -2.83 12.26
C LYS A 229 13.34 -1.96 12.53
N GLY A 230 13.77 -1.84 13.79
CA GLY A 230 14.90 -0.99 14.18
C GLY A 230 14.61 0.50 14.03
N ILE A 231 13.34 0.91 14.09
CA ILE A 231 12.94 2.32 14.02
C ILE A 231 13.09 2.92 15.43
N PRO A 232 13.93 3.95 15.62
CA PRO A 232 14.06 4.61 16.92
C PRO A 232 12.79 5.41 17.23
N PHE A 233 12.32 5.32 18.47
CA PHE A 233 11.18 6.10 18.94
C PHE A 233 11.32 6.39 20.44
N GLU A 234 10.68 7.46 20.88
CA GLU A 234 10.42 7.71 22.30
C GLU A 234 9.00 7.27 22.65
N GLN A 235 8.73 7.00 23.92
CA GLN A 235 7.39 6.65 24.37
C GLN A 235 6.95 7.56 25.51
N GLU A 236 5.84 8.27 25.31
CA GLU A 236 5.17 9.00 26.38
C GLU A 236 4.06 8.13 26.97
N HIS A 237 4.25 7.75 28.24
CA HIS A 237 3.34 6.87 28.95
C HIS A 237 2.06 7.57 29.37
N THR A 238 0.93 7.01 28.97
CA THR A 238 -0.39 7.46 29.42
C THR A 238 -1.41 6.35 29.35
N THR A 239 -2.52 6.51 30.07
CA THR A 239 -3.69 5.62 30.00
C THR A 239 -4.75 6.18 29.04
N PRO A 240 -5.69 5.33 28.57
CA PRO A 240 -6.77 5.79 27.69
C PRO A 240 -7.60 6.92 28.33
N HIS A 241 -8.16 7.78 27.47
CA HIS A 241 -9.08 8.87 27.77
C HIS A 241 -8.54 10.04 28.60
N THR A 242 -7.25 10.01 28.98
CA THR A 242 -6.54 11.16 29.57
C THR A 242 -6.45 12.35 28.60
N GLU A 243 -6.09 13.52 29.12
CA GLU A 243 -5.86 14.72 28.30
C GLU A 243 -4.76 14.47 27.26
N LEU A 244 -3.65 13.82 27.65
CA LEU A 244 -2.56 13.48 26.72
C LEU A 244 -3.04 12.54 25.61
N ALA A 245 -3.82 11.50 25.92
CA ALA A 245 -4.39 10.62 24.90
C ALA A 245 -5.34 11.38 23.95
N ARG A 246 -6.18 12.27 24.49
CA ARG A 246 -7.13 13.07 23.68
C ARG A 246 -6.47 14.12 22.81
N LYS A 247 -5.29 14.60 23.21
CA LYS A 247 -4.47 15.52 22.39
C LYS A 247 -4.05 14.88 21.06
N HIS A 248 -3.85 13.56 21.04
CA HIS A 248 -3.33 12.84 19.87
C HIS A 248 -4.35 11.90 19.22
N HIS A 249 -5.44 11.57 19.91
CA HIS A 249 -6.51 10.70 19.42
C HIS A 249 -7.89 11.30 19.71
N ALA A 250 -8.74 11.47 18.70
CA ALA A 250 -10.05 12.12 18.85
C ALA A 250 -10.94 11.46 19.94
N PHE A 251 -10.86 10.14 20.07
CA PHE A 251 -11.57 9.35 21.09
C PHE A 251 -10.77 9.07 22.38
N GLY A 252 -9.51 9.53 22.45
CA GLY A 252 -8.60 9.25 23.55
C GLY A 252 -8.18 7.77 23.66
N PHE A 253 -8.15 7.03 22.56
CA PHE A 253 -7.63 5.66 22.55
C PHE A 253 -6.12 5.62 22.35
N LEU A 254 -5.53 4.45 22.61
CA LEU A 254 -4.11 4.18 22.46
C LEU A 254 -3.90 3.04 21.44
N PRO A 255 -2.78 3.02 20.72
CA PRO A 255 -1.73 4.03 20.69
C PRO A 255 -2.05 5.19 19.74
N SER A 256 -1.28 6.27 19.86
CA SER A 256 -1.07 7.22 18.75
C SER A 256 0.42 7.30 18.43
N LEU A 257 0.76 7.46 17.15
CA LEU A 257 2.12 7.73 16.68
C LEU A 257 2.23 9.20 16.29
N VAL A 258 3.04 9.96 17.02
CA VAL A 258 3.41 11.33 16.66
C VAL A 258 4.62 11.26 15.76
N ILE A 259 4.52 11.92 14.61
CA ILE A 259 5.54 11.94 13.57
C ILE A 259 5.97 13.38 13.38
N MET A 260 7.27 13.63 13.55
CA MET A 260 7.88 14.95 13.37
C MET A 260 8.77 14.91 12.13
N GLU A 261 8.46 15.75 11.14
CA GLU A 261 9.19 15.84 9.88
C GLU A 261 9.49 17.31 9.58
N GLY A 262 10.77 17.71 9.70
CA GLY A 262 11.15 19.12 9.59
C GLY A 262 10.46 19.99 10.66
N ASN A 263 9.59 20.90 10.22
CA ASN A 263 8.79 21.77 11.10
C ASN A 263 7.34 21.26 11.29
N ASP A 264 6.97 20.20 10.58
CA ASP A 264 5.62 19.65 10.63
C ASP A 264 5.52 18.56 11.69
N THR A 265 4.40 18.53 12.41
CA THR A 265 4.10 17.51 13.41
C THR A 265 2.67 17.03 13.21
N PHE A 266 2.51 15.73 13.04
CA PHE A 266 1.21 15.09 12.85
C PHE A 266 1.06 13.89 13.77
N SER A 267 -0.19 13.60 14.16
CA SER A 267 -0.53 12.46 15.00
C SER A 267 -1.37 11.48 14.19
N LEU A 268 -0.95 10.22 14.19
CA LEU A 268 -1.65 9.11 13.57
C LEU A 268 -2.23 8.21 14.67
N GLY A 269 -3.55 8.22 14.81
CA GLY A 269 -4.28 7.26 15.63
C GLY A 269 -4.58 5.96 14.86
N GLU A 270 -5.25 5.02 15.52
CA GLU A 270 -5.62 3.69 15.02
C GLU A 270 -4.42 2.78 14.67
N SER A 271 -4.28 1.68 15.42
CA SER A 271 -3.13 0.76 15.31
C SER A 271 -2.93 0.20 13.89
N GLN A 272 -3.99 -0.04 13.12
CA GLN A 272 -3.87 -0.50 11.74
C GLN A 272 -3.33 0.59 10.79
N ALA A 273 -3.73 1.85 10.98
CA ALA A 273 -3.22 2.95 10.19
C ALA A 273 -1.73 3.17 10.49
N ILE A 274 -1.36 3.10 11.78
CA ILE A 274 0.03 3.17 12.23
C ILE A 274 0.85 2.00 11.64
N ALA A 275 0.33 0.77 11.69
CA ALA A 275 1.00 -0.41 11.14
C ALA A 275 1.32 -0.26 9.63
N ARG A 276 0.33 0.20 8.85
CA ARG A 276 0.52 0.46 7.41
C ARG A 276 1.51 1.59 7.15
N TYR A 277 1.48 2.65 7.96
CA TYR A 277 2.46 3.72 7.87
C TYR A 277 3.88 3.19 8.09
N ILE A 278 4.08 2.42 9.17
CA ILE A 278 5.37 1.83 9.53
C ILE A 278 5.92 0.94 8.41
N ASP A 279 5.09 0.05 7.84
CA ASP A 279 5.52 -0.79 6.72
C ASP A 279 5.86 0.00 5.46
N ARG A 280 5.15 1.10 5.21
CA ARG A 280 5.42 1.97 4.06
C ARG A 280 6.75 2.71 4.20
N VAL A 281 7.06 3.25 5.39
CA VAL A 281 8.30 4.02 5.61
C VAL A 281 9.51 3.16 5.94
N ALA A 282 9.30 1.91 6.38
CA ALA A 282 10.35 0.93 6.62
C ALA A 282 9.93 -0.45 6.08
N PRO A 283 10.06 -0.69 4.75
CA PRO A 283 9.59 -1.92 4.12
C PRO A 283 10.30 -3.21 4.58
N SER A 284 11.49 -3.10 5.18
CA SER A 284 12.30 -4.24 5.61
C SER A 284 12.71 -4.12 7.09
N PRO A 285 12.68 -5.23 7.88
CA PRO A 285 12.04 -6.51 7.57
C PRO A 285 10.53 -6.33 7.37
N SER A 286 9.97 -7.02 6.38
CA SER A 286 8.57 -6.83 6.01
C SER A 286 7.64 -7.58 6.96
N LEU A 287 6.66 -6.87 7.51
CA LEU A 287 5.55 -7.47 8.29
C LEU A 287 4.29 -7.65 7.44
N ALA A 288 4.33 -7.20 6.19
CA ALA A 288 3.32 -7.43 5.16
C ALA A 288 3.76 -8.45 4.11
N ASP A 289 5.00 -8.96 4.16
CA ASP A 289 5.48 -10.00 3.25
C ASP A 289 4.86 -11.34 3.63
N ALA A 290 3.71 -11.57 3.02
CA ALA A 290 3.06 -12.85 3.00
C ALA A 290 3.24 -13.44 1.60
N SER A 291 4.49 -13.65 1.16
CA SER A 291 4.87 -14.26 -0.12
C SER A 291 4.13 -15.57 -0.49
N GLN A 292 3.49 -16.22 0.49
CA GLN A 292 2.63 -17.40 0.29
C GLN A 292 1.15 -17.08 0.02
N LEU A 293 0.71 -15.85 0.28
CA LEU A 293 -0.66 -15.40 0.04
C LEU A 293 -0.84 -14.95 -1.40
N ARG A 294 -1.92 -15.42 -2.02
CA ARG A 294 -2.38 -14.94 -3.33
C ARG A 294 -2.95 -13.53 -3.28
N LEU A 295 -3.41 -13.09 -2.11
CA LEU A 295 -4.08 -11.80 -1.88
C LEU A 295 -3.54 -11.17 -0.58
N PRO A 296 -2.74 -10.10 -0.65
CA PRO A 296 -2.23 -9.39 0.53
C PRO A 296 -3.34 -8.92 1.49
N GLU A 297 -4.56 -8.72 1.00
CA GLU A 297 -5.72 -8.32 1.80
C GLU A 297 -6.10 -9.37 2.84
N LYS A 298 -5.78 -10.66 2.62
CA LYS A 298 -6.04 -11.74 3.60
C LYS A 298 -5.25 -11.54 4.89
N LEU A 299 -4.08 -10.91 4.82
CA LEU A 299 -3.32 -10.52 6.00
C LEU A 299 -4.10 -9.47 6.81
N TRP A 300 -4.64 -8.45 6.14
CA TRP A 300 -5.40 -7.39 6.81
C TRP A 300 -6.79 -7.85 7.29
N GLU A 301 -7.41 -8.81 6.60
CA GLU A 301 -8.61 -9.49 7.10
C GLU A 301 -8.31 -10.16 8.44
N LEU A 302 -7.20 -10.89 8.54
CA LEU A 302 -6.83 -11.53 9.80
C LEU A 302 -6.48 -10.51 10.90
N VAL A 303 -5.77 -9.41 10.57
CA VAL A 303 -5.54 -8.31 11.51
C VAL A 303 -6.87 -7.77 12.06
N ASN A 304 -7.87 -7.55 11.20
CA ASN A 304 -9.19 -7.08 11.63
C ASN A 304 -9.93 -8.09 12.52
N ILE A 305 -9.85 -9.37 12.19
CA ILE A 305 -10.42 -10.45 13.01
C ILE A 305 -9.77 -10.48 14.39
N VAL A 306 -8.44 -10.40 14.46
CA VAL A 306 -7.71 -10.38 15.73
C VAL A 306 -8.02 -9.11 16.54
N ALA A 307 -7.93 -7.94 15.92
CA ALA A 307 -8.18 -6.66 16.60
C ALA A 307 -9.64 -6.49 17.04
N GLY A 308 -10.59 -6.93 16.22
CA GLY A 308 -12.03 -6.75 16.46
C GLY A 308 -12.66 -7.86 17.30
N LEU A 309 -12.38 -9.12 16.98
CA LEU A 309 -12.95 -10.30 17.66
C LEU A 309 -12.00 -10.84 18.72
N GLY A 310 -10.72 -11.00 18.39
CA GLY A 310 -9.71 -11.50 19.33
C GLY A 310 -9.62 -10.64 20.59
N PHE A 311 -9.53 -9.31 20.44
CA PHE A 311 -9.53 -8.39 21.58
C PHE A 311 -10.78 -8.55 22.46
N LYS A 312 -11.97 -8.67 21.86
CA LYS A 312 -13.21 -8.84 22.63
C LYS A 312 -13.24 -10.18 23.36
N SER A 313 -12.89 -11.27 22.68
CA SER A 313 -12.91 -12.61 23.27
C SER A 313 -11.85 -12.80 24.35
N VAL A 314 -10.64 -12.26 24.17
CA VAL A 314 -9.52 -12.40 25.09
C VAL A 314 -9.59 -11.35 26.21
N GLU A 315 -9.49 -10.06 25.86
CA GLU A 315 -9.34 -8.98 26.84
C GLU A 315 -10.65 -8.72 27.59
N LEU A 316 -11.74 -8.47 26.85
CA LEU A 316 -13.02 -8.14 27.48
C LEU A 316 -13.71 -9.39 28.04
N GLY A 317 -13.54 -10.53 27.38
CA GLY A 317 -14.21 -11.77 27.73
C GLY A 317 -13.59 -12.52 28.90
N VAL A 318 -12.27 -12.43 29.10
CA VAL A 318 -11.55 -13.25 30.09
C VAL A 318 -10.54 -12.44 30.91
N VAL A 319 -9.55 -11.80 30.28
CA VAL A 319 -8.41 -11.20 30.99
C VAL A 319 -8.86 -10.06 31.92
N LYS A 320 -9.57 -9.05 31.41
CA LYS A 320 -9.96 -7.90 32.25
C LYS A 320 -10.92 -8.27 33.37
N PRO A 321 -11.99 -9.08 33.16
CA PRO A 321 -12.83 -9.52 34.28
C PRO A 321 -12.04 -10.35 35.31
N ARG A 322 -11.04 -11.13 34.88
CA ARG A 322 -10.14 -11.85 35.78
C ARG A 322 -9.32 -10.89 36.63
N LEU A 323 -8.67 -9.90 36.01
CA LEU A 323 -7.86 -8.90 36.73
C LEU A 323 -8.71 -8.06 37.69
N GLN A 324 -9.89 -7.60 37.25
CA GLN A 324 -10.82 -6.88 38.11
C GLN A 324 -11.20 -7.68 39.36
N SER A 325 -11.36 -9.00 39.24
CA SER A 325 -11.65 -9.87 40.39
C SER A 325 -10.49 -9.97 41.37
N ILE A 326 -9.26 -9.94 40.86
CA ILE A 326 -8.04 -9.94 41.68
C ILE A 326 -7.91 -8.59 42.41
N ASP A 327 -8.10 -7.48 41.69
CA ASP A 327 -7.85 -6.13 42.20
C ASP A 327 -8.92 -5.64 43.19
N GLU A 328 -10.19 -6.03 43.02
CA GLU A 328 -11.31 -5.65 43.90
C GLU A 328 -11.22 -6.26 45.32
N GLY A 329 -10.14 -6.97 45.66
CA GLY A 329 -10.03 -7.61 46.97
C GLY A 329 -11.07 -8.72 47.16
N LYS A 330 -11.65 -9.25 46.07
CA LYS A 330 -12.24 -10.59 46.06
C LYS A 330 -11.14 -11.65 46.15
N SER A 331 -10.11 -11.41 46.95
CA SER A 331 -9.07 -12.35 47.36
C SER A 331 -9.64 -13.58 48.09
N LYS A 332 -10.93 -13.54 48.44
CA LYS A 332 -11.70 -14.70 48.92
C LYS A 332 -12.46 -15.46 47.82
N GLU A 333 -12.69 -14.86 46.66
CA GLU A 333 -13.25 -15.56 45.50
C GLU A 333 -12.14 -16.46 44.94
N SER A 334 -12.33 -17.77 45.03
CA SER A 334 -11.37 -18.71 44.47
C SER A 334 -11.23 -18.52 42.96
N ALA A 335 -10.07 -18.88 42.42
CA ALA A 335 -9.85 -18.87 40.97
C ALA A 335 -10.97 -19.61 40.22
N ASP A 336 -11.48 -20.70 40.80
CA ASP A 336 -12.58 -21.52 40.30
C ASP A 336 -13.92 -20.77 40.24
N THR A 337 -14.22 -19.93 41.23
CA THR A 337 -15.49 -19.19 41.25
C THR A 337 -15.52 -18.13 40.15
N CYS A 338 -14.42 -17.39 39.99
CA CYS A 338 -14.29 -16.45 38.87
C CYS A 338 -14.30 -17.20 37.53
N ARG A 339 -13.68 -18.39 37.42
CA ARG A 339 -13.76 -19.23 36.22
C ARG A 339 -15.21 -19.62 35.90
N ALA A 340 -15.97 -20.12 36.87
CA ALA A 340 -17.37 -20.49 36.69
C ALA A 340 -18.23 -19.31 36.19
N ARG A 341 -17.94 -18.09 36.66
CA ARG A 341 -18.59 -16.86 36.16
C ARG A 341 -18.21 -16.54 34.72
N LEU A 342 -16.93 -16.64 34.37
CA LEU A 342 -16.46 -16.46 33.00
C LEU A 342 -17.12 -17.47 32.04
N GLU A 343 -17.23 -18.74 32.45
CA GLU A 343 -17.94 -19.77 31.69
C GLU A 343 -19.43 -19.46 31.54
N SER A 344 -20.11 -19.11 32.66
CA SER A 344 -21.54 -18.79 32.65
C SER A 344 -21.88 -17.55 31.82
N SER A 345 -20.96 -16.59 31.72
CA SER A 345 -21.11 -15.40 30.87
C SER A 345 -20.86 -15.67 29.38
N GLY A 346 -20.36 -16.85 29.03
CA GLY A 346 -19.95 -17.21 27.66
C GLY A 346 -18.57 -16.68 27.25
N GLY A 347 -17.82 -16.03 28.15
CA GLY A 347 -16.48 -15.51 27.85
C GLY A 347 -15.49 -16.60 27.44
N VAL A 348 -15.44 -17.70 28.20
CA VAL A 348 -14.58 -18.87 27.90
C VAL A 348 -15.00 -19.54 26.58
N GLN A 349 -16.30 -19.66 26.31
CA GLN A 349 -16.77 -20.24 25.05
C GLN A 349 -16.40 -19.36 23.86
N SER A 350 -16.60 -18.04 23.96
CA SER A 350 -16.22 -17.08 22.90
C SER A 350 -14.71 -17.10 22.61
N LEU A 351 -13.90 -17.33 23.64
CA LEU A 351 -12.45 -17.49 23.51
C LEU A 351 -12.07 -18.80 22.80
N ARG A 352 -12.72 -19.92 23.15
CA ARG A 352 -12.54 -21.21 22.45
C ARG A 352 -12.94 -21.10 20.98
N ASP A 353 -14.07 -20.46 20.70
CA ASP A 353 -14.56 -20.26 19.33
C ASP A 353 -13.61 -19.36 18.54
N PHE A 354 -13.07 -18.29 19.15
CA PHE A 354 -12.05 -17.45 18.53
C PHE A 354 -10.81 -18.25 18.15
N PHE A 355 -10.23 -19.05 19.05
CA PHE A 355 -9.05 -19.84 18.73
C PHE A 355 -9.33 -20.90 17.67
N LYS A 356 -10.48 -21.58 17.75
CA LYS A 356 -10.91 -22.54 16.72
C LYS A 356 -11.00 -21.86 15.34
N THR A 357 -11.59 -20.67 15.27
CA THR A 357 -11.66 -19.89 14.03
C THR A 357 -10.27 -19.46 13.58
N LEU A 358 -9.42 -18.98 14.48
CA LEU A 358 -8.05 -18.55 14.16
C LEU A 358 -7.23 -19.67 13.52
N GLU A 359 -7.34 -20.91 14.01
CA GLU A 359 -6.65 -22.07 13.42
C GLU A 359 -7.06 -22.33 11.97
N THR A 360 -8.28 -21.95 11.55
CA THR A 360 -8.71 -22.08 10.15
C THR A 360 -8.04 -21.09 9.20
N PHE A 361 -7.48 -19.99 9.73
CA PHE A 361 -6.75 -18.98 8.96
C PHE A 361 -5.26 -19.28 8.84
N LYS A 362 -4.74 -20.26 9.59
CA LYS A 362 -3.32 -20.62 9.52
C LYS A 362 -2.98 -21.11 8.11
N VAL A 363 -1.96 -20.52 7.50
CA VAL A 363 -1.50 -20.90 6.16
C VAL A 363 -0.16 -21.61 6.22
N GLY A 364 -0.12 -22.80 5.61
CA GLY A 364 1.09 -23.63 5.52
C GLY A 364 1.51 -24.26 6.86
N ASP A 365 2.64 -24.95 6.82
CA ASP A 365 3.20 -25.67 7.98
C ASP A 365 4.15 -24.81 8.83
N GLY A 366 4.15 -23.49 8.58
CA GLY A 366 5.00 -22.55 9.28
C GLY A 366 4.65 -22.40 10.76
N LEU A 367 5.61 -21.85 11.53
CA LEU A 367 5.42 -21.57 12.95
C LEU A 367 4.50 -20.37 13.20
N TYR A 368 4.42 -19.43 12.26
CA TYR A 368 3.62 -18.20 12.35
C TYR A 368 2.27 -18.35 11.64
N LEU A 369 1.35 -17.40 11.85
CA LEU A 369 -0.02 -17.48 11.32
C LEU A 369 -0.07 -17.56 9.80
N MET A 370 0.83 -16.84 9.12
CA MET A 370 0.84 -16.67 7.67
C MET A 370 2.12 -17.24 7.00
N GLY A 371 2.80 -18.19 7.67
CA GLY A 371 3.95 -18.90 7.09
C GLY A 371 5.17 -18.96 8.02
N THR A 372 6.36 -18.83 7.43
CA THR A 372 7.65 -19.07 8.14
C THR A 372 8.22 -17.84 8.83
N ASN A 373 7.71 -16.64 8.54
CA ASN A 373 8.12 -15.39 9.17
C ASN A 373 6.94 -14.71 9.88
N PRO A 374 7.17 -13.94 10.96
CA PRO A 374 6.10 -13.24 11.63
C PRO A 374 5.60 -12.06 10.79
N THR A 375 4.29 -11.84 10.82
CA THR A 375 3.58 -10.79 10.05
C THR A 375 2.70 -9.95 10.99
N TRP A 376 2.06 -8.89 10.50
CA TRP A 376 1.16 -8.09 11.34
C TRP A 376 0.11 -8.88 12.12
N PRO A 377 -0.59 -9.88 11.56
CA PRO A 377 -1.45 -10.77 12.34
C PRO A 377 -0.80 -11.30 13.61
N ASP A 378 0.47 -11.71 13.53
CA ASP A 378 1.19 -12.24 14.67
C ASP A 378 1.47 -11.15 15.72
N PHE A 379 1.88 -9.95 15.28
CA PHE A 379 2.14 -8.80 16.16
C PHE A 379 0.86 -8.24 16.81
N PHE A 380 -0.29 -8.38 16.16
CA PHE A 380 -1.59 -8.03 16.74
C PHE A 380 -2.08 -9.09 17.72
N LEU A 381 -1.85 -10.38 17.44
CA LEU A 381 -2.32 -11.46 18.28
C LEU A 381 -1.48 -11.62 19.55
N TYR A 382 -0.16 -11.44 19.45
CA TYR A 382 0.76 -11.84 20.51
C TYR A 382 0.51 -11.13 21.84
N PRO A 383 0.31 -9.81 21.91
CA PRO A 383 0.00 -9.16 23.18
C PRO A 383 -1.25 -9.73 23.88
N LEU A 384 -2.30 -10.07 23.12
CA LEU A 384 -3.52 -10.67 23.67
C LEU A 384 -3.25 -12.04 24.30
N VAL A 385 -2.53 -12.90 23.56
CA VAL A 385 -2.19 -14.24 24.04
C VAL A 385 -1.22 -14.16 25.23
N SER A 386 -0.24 -13.25 25.19
CA SER A 386 0.68 -13.01 26.30
C SER A 386 -0.03 -12.60 27.58
N ASP A 387 -1.05 -11.74 27.49
CA ASP A 387 -1.83 -11.32 28.64
C ASP A 387 -2.69 -12.47 29.17
N LEU A 388 -3.33 -13.25 28.29
CA LEU A 388 -4.09 -14.43 28.68
C LEU A 388 -3.23 -15.50 29.37
N LEU A 389 -2.03 -15.77 28.86
CA LEU A 389 -1.08 -16.73 29.44
C LEU A 389 -0.56 -16.28 30.81
N ALA A 390 -0.64 -14.98 31.13
CA ALA A 390 -0.32 -14.45 32.45
C ALA A 390 -1.46 -14.64 33.48
N THR A 391 -2.58 -15.25 33.08
CA THR A 391 -3.73 -15.52 33.95
C THR A 391 -3.87 -17.01 34.28
N PRO A 392 -4.61 -17.37 35.36
CA PRO A 392 -4.97 -18.77 35.63
C PRO A 392 -5.81 -19.45 34.55
N ASP A 393 -6.41 -18.70 33.61
CA ASP A 393 -7.25 -19.21 32.53
C ASP A 393 -6.45 -19.63 31.28
N ALA A 394 -5.12 -19.67 31.37
CA ALA A 394 -4.24 -20.11 30.29
C ALA A 394 -4.54 -21.54 29.78
N ASP A 395 -5.25 -22.36 30.56
CA ASP A 395 -5.65 -23.73 30.23
C ASP A 395 -6.49 -23.84 28.95
N VAL A 396 -7.16 -22.75 28.54
CA VAL A 396 -8.01 -22.72 27.35
C VAL A 396 -7.25 -22.47 26.06
N VAL A 397 -5.98 -22.05 26.14
CA VAL A 397 -5.16 -21.73 24.97
C VAL A 397 -4.74 -23.05 24.31
N PRO A 398 -5.02 -23.25 23.00
CA PRO A 398 -4.57 -24.45 22.31
C PRO A 398 -3.05 -24.59 22.32
N GLN A 399 -2.54 -25.82 22.39
CA GLN A 399 -1.09 -26.09 22.40
C GLN A 399 -0.38 -25.56 21.16
N SER A 400 -1.06 -25.54 20.01
CA SER A 400 -0.58 -24.90 18.77
C SER A 400 -0.27 -23.42 18.97
N ILE A 401 -1.15 -22.70 19.67
CA ILE A 401 -1.00 -21.27 19.99
C ILE A 401 0.05 -21.06 21.09
N VAL A 402 0.15 -21.95 22.07
CA VAL A 402 1.24 -21.89 23.08
C VAL A 402 2.61 -22.01 22.39
N ALA A 403 2.78 -22.99 21.50
CA ALA A 403 4.02 -23.17 20.74
C ALA A 403 4.32 -21.98 19.83
N TRP A 404 3.30 -21.41 19.17
CA TRP A 404 3.42 -20.17 18.40
C TRP A 404 3.85 -18.99 19.28
N SER A 405 3.30 -18.84 20.48
CA SER A 405 3.65 -17.76 21.41
C SER A 405 5.11 -17.84 21.86
N GLN A 406 5.60 -19.05 22.13
CA GLN A 406 7.02 -19.30 22.44
C GLN A 406 7.94 -18.95 21.27
N ALA A 407 7.51 -19.19 20.02
CA ALA A 407 8.25 -18.75 18.86
C ALA A 407 8.28 -17.21 18.77
N MET A 408 7.14 -16.54 19.01
CA MET A 408 7.04 -15.08 19.02
C MET A 408 7.93 -14.42 20.09
N GLU A 409 8.14 -15.03 21.25
CA GLU A 409 9.05 -14.53 22.30
C GLU A 409 10.51 -14.37 21.82
N ASN A 410 10.91 -15.11 20.79
CA ASN A 410 12.24 -15.00 20.18
C ASN A 410 12.34 -13.89 19.13
N VAL A 411 11.22 -13.27 18.74
CA VAL A 411 11.21 -12.14 17.81
C VAL A 411 11.75 -10.91 18.54
N LYS A 412 12.81 -10.29 17.99
CA LYS A 412 13.52 -9.14 18.61
C LYS A 412 12.58 -8.11 19.24
N GLY A 413 11.62 -7.62 18.47
CA GLY A 413 10.69 -6.59 18.93
C GLY A 413 9.75 -7.00 20.06
N ILE A 414 9.38 -8.28 20.11
CA ILE A 414 8.55 -8.83 21.19
C ILE A 414 9.34 -8.87 22.51
N LYS A 415 10.59 -9.32 22.45
CA LYS A 415 11.47 -9.40 23.61
C LYS A 415 11.74 -8.02 24.23
N GLU A 416 11.93 -7.01 23.39
CA GLU A 416 12.21 -5.63 23.82
C GLU A 416 11.03 -4.96 24.53
N THR A 417 9.80 -5.44 24.29
CA THR A 417 8.57 -4.86 24.87
C THR A 417 7.98 -5.67 26.02
N HIS A 418 8.72 -6.62 26.61
CA HIS A 418 8.23 -7.40 27.74
C HIS A 418 8.02 -6.57 29.01
N LYS A 419 8.90 -5.60 29.27
CA LYS A 419 8.88 -4.80 30.50
C LYS A 419 7.61 -3.94 30.59
N GLY A 420 6.97 -3.94 31.76
CA GLY A 420 5.76 -3.15 32.01
C GLY A 420 4.47 -3.76 31.44
N THR A 421 4.51 -5.03 31.05
CA THR A 421 3.34 -5.79 30.56
C THR A 421 2.66 -6.55 31.69
N LEU A 422 1.48 -7.13 31.43
CA LEU A 422 0.80 -7.96 32.41
C LEU A 422 1.64 -9.16 32.86
N ALA A 423 2.37 -9.76 31.91
CA ALA A 423 3.29 -10.87 32.15
C ALA A 423 4.51 -10.46 33.01
N ASP A 424 4.92 -9.19 32.96
CA ASP A 424 5.95 -8.58 33.83
C ASP A 424 5.35 -8.08 35.17
N GLY A 425 4.09 -8.41 35.46
CA GLY A 425 3.41 -8.04 36.70
C GLY A 425 2.81 -6.64 36.72
N ALA A 426 2.85 -5.89 35.61
CA ALA A 426 2.16 -4.60 35.51
C ALA A 426 0.63 -4.80 35.54
N ARG A 427 -0.10 -3.73 35.87
CA ARG A 427 -1.57 -3.72 35.91
C ARG A 427 -2.09 -2.40 35.30
N PRO A 428 -3.27 -2.42 34.63
CA PRO A 428 -3.90 -1.23 34.08
C PRO A 428 -4.27 -0.14 35.08
#